data_AF-A0AAD3UEW9-F1
#
_entry.id   AF-A0AAD3UEW9-F1
#
_cell.length_a   1.000
_cell.length_b   1.000
_cell.length_c   1.000
_cell.angle_alpha   90.00
_cell.angle_beta   90.00
_cell.angle_gamma   90.00
#
_symmetry.space_group_name_H-M   'P 1'
#
loop_
_entity.id
_entity.type
_entity.pdbx_description
1 polymer ?
#
loop_
_entity_poly.entity_id
_entity_poly.type
_entity_poly.pdbx_seq_one_letter_code
_entity_poly.pdbx_strand_id
1 'polypeptide(L)'
;MSIKPINFSASCVKTLSAVEVDKFRSNQHEFNGVTQLKRLFGNNKIEMLASFSIRGSDEVFRAKLTWYDARELHPTRSEYRLYFQTNQVMSQAQAGDNIIIGFDSKGNIHCELISQGSAGYQKAPEWILLK
;
A
#
# COMPACT_ATOMS: atom_id res chain seq x y z
N MET A 1 4.12 0.25 -25.98
CA MET A 1 4.81 -0.35 -24.82
C MET A 1 3.89 -1.38 -24.19
N SER A 2 4.41 -2.56 -23.86
CA SER A 2 3.62 -3.62 -23.22
C SER A 2 3.79 -3.50 -21.71
N ILE A 3 2.77 -2.98 -21.04
CA ILE A 3 2.73 -2.92 -19.58
C ILE A 3 2.69 -4.36 -19.08
N LYS A 4 3.72 -4.80 -18.35
CA LYS A 4 3.73 -6.15 -17.78
C LYS A 4 2.70 -6.22 -16.65
N PRO A 5 1.76 -7.20 -16.69
CA PRO A 5 0.81 -7.35 -15.60
C PRO A 5 1.53 -7.78 -14.32
N ILE A 6 1.15 -7.18 -13.20
CA ILE A 6 1.54 -7.65 -11.87
C ILE A 6 0.55 -8.75 -11.47
N ASN A 7 1.05 -9.98 -11.32
CA ASN A 7 0.25 -11.11 -10.88
C ASN A 7 0.38 -11.27 -9.36
N PHE A 8 -0.63 -10.79 -8.64
CA PHE A 8 -0.69 -10.93 -7.19
C PHE A 8 -1.16 -12.34 -6.79
N SER A 9 -0.44 -12.95 -5.85
CA SER A 9 -0.88 -14.18 -5.17
C SER A 9 -1.87 -13.88 -4.04
N ALA A 10 -1.72 -12.70 -3.42
CA ALA A 10 -2.67 -12.12 -2.48
C ALA A 10 -2.50 -10.60 -2.51
N SER A 11 -3.60 -9.84 -2.50
CA SER A 11 -3.53 -8.38 -2.45
C SER A 11 -4.71 -7.77 -1.73
N CYS A 12 -4.56 -6.49 -1.40
CA CYS A 12 -5.63 -5.66 -0.91
C CYS A 12 -5.58 -4.30 -1.60
N VAL A 13 -6.74 -3.68 -1.76
CA VAL A 13 -6.89 -2.37 -2.40
C VAL A 13 -7.61 -1.41 -1.47
N LYS A 14 -7.20 -0.14 -1.48
CA LYS A 14 -7.89 0.94 -0.78
C LYS A 14 -7.81 2.23 -1.58
N THR A 15 -8.85 3.06 -1.47
CA THR A 15 -8.86 4.47 -1.87
C THR A 15 -8.18 5.33 -0.81
N LEU A 16 -7.17 6.08 -1.22
CA LEU A 16 -6.38 6.96 -0.39
C LEU A 16 -7.21 8.13 0.12
N SER A 17 -7.17 8.35 1.42
CA SER A 17 -7.76 9.53 2.06
C SER A 17 -6.85 10.74 1.93
N ALA A 18 -7.39 11.94 2.11
CA ALA A 18 -6.59 13.17 2.13
C ALA A 18 -5.50 13.15 3.20
N VAL A 19 -5.76 12.47 4.32
CA VAL A 19 -4.80 12.30 5.41
C VAL A 19 -3.57 11.57 4.85
N GLU A 20 -3.73 10.44 4.18
CA GLU A 20 -2.64 9.58 3.69
C GLU A 20 -1.80 10.16 2.54
N VAL A 21 -2.22 11.27 1.92
CA VAL A 21 -1.54 11.89 0.75
C VAL A 21 -1.12 13.35 0.97
N ASP A 22 -1.58 13.98 2.05
CA ASP A 22 -1.30 15.40 2.29
C ASP A 22 0.15 15.61 2.74
N LYS A 23 0.95 16.12 1.82
CA LYS A 23 2.38 16.42 2.00
C LYS A 23 2.64 17.53 3.03
N PHE A 24 1.65 18.37 3.32
CA PHE A 24 1.80 19.50 4.24
C PHE A 24 1.42 19.14 5.68
N ARG A 25 0.74 18.00 5.89
CA ARG A 25 0.52 17.39 7.20
C ARG A 25 1.53 16.26 7.40
N SER A 26 2.80 16.67 7.47
CA SER A 26 4.00 15.82 7.51
C SER A 26 4.03 14.91 8.75
N ASN A 27 3.70 13.63 8.54
CA ASN A 27 4.21 12.42 9.23
C ASN A 27 3.65 11.13 8.58
N GLN A 28 3.06 11.22 7.39
CA GLN A 28 2.25 10.13 6.83
C GLN A 28 3.00 9.38 5.75
N HIS A 29 3.85 8.51 6.28
CA HIS A 29 4.46 7.39 5.59
C HIS A 29 3.74 6.09 5.95
N GLU A 30 2.51 6.16 6.48
CA GLU A 30 1.86 5.03 7.12
C GLU A 30 0.43 4.85 6.60
N PHE A 31 0.09 3.61 6.26
CA PHE A 31 -1.29 3.19 6.15
C PHE A 31 -1.74 2.61 7.49
N ASN A 32 -2.94 3.01 7.93
CA ASN A 32 -3.56 2.41 9.09
C ASN A 32 -3.87 0.94 8.80
N GLY A 33 -3.30 0.05 9.62
CA GLY A 33 -3.47 -1.38 9.50
C GLY A 33 -4.87 -1.78 9.92
N VAL A 34 -5.61 -2.27 8.95
CA VAL A 34 -6.92 -2.89 9.16
C VAL A 34 -6.82 -4.40 9.04
N THR A 35 -7.91 -5.10 9.35
CA THR A 35 -8.00 -6.57 9.30
C THR A 35 -7.47 -7.18 8.00
N GLN A 36 -7.62 -6.51 6.87
CA GLN A 36 -7.21 -6.96 5.54
C GLN A 36 -5.69 -6.93 5.37
N LEU A 37 -5.02 -5.83 5.74
CA LEU A 37 -3.55 -5.77 5.75
C LEU A 37 -2.97 -6.77 6.74
N LYS A 38 -3.61 -6.96 7.90
CA LYS A 38 -3.21 -8.00 8.86
C LYS A 38 -3.38 -9.41 8.31
N ARG A 39 -4.40 -9.68 7.49
CA ARG A 39 -4.53 -10.98 6.80
C ARG A 39 -3.44 -11.19 5.75
N LEU A 40 -2.98 -10.12 5.11
CA LEU A 40 -1.92 -10.16 4.10
C LEU A 40 -0.53 -10.36 4.72
N PHE A 41 -0.20 -9.59 5.77
CA PHE A 41 1.13 -9.57 6.40
C PHE A 41 1.25 -10.47 7.64
N GLY A 42 0.14 -10.91 8.21
CA GLY A 42 0.12 -11.62 9.49
C GLY A 42 0.35 -10.69 10.68
N ASN A 43 0.76 -11.29 11.80
CA ASN A 43 0.89 -10.59 13.08
C ASN A 43 2.32 -10.15 13.41
N ASN A 44 3.31 -10.71 12.71
CA ASN A 44 4.72 -10.48 13.00
C ASN A 44 5.20 -9.20 12.33
N LYS A 45 6.17 -8.52 12.95
CA LYS A 45 6.85 -7.41 12.30
C LYS A 45 7.56 -7.89 11.03
N ILE A 46 7.39 -7.16 9.93
CA ILE A 46 8.03 -7.45 8.65
C ILE A 46 8.72 -6.19 8.14
N GLU A 47 9.95 -6.32 7.69
CA GLU A 47 10.68 -5.28 6.99
C GLU A 47 11.17 -5.83 5.65
N MET A 48 10.80 -5.20 4.55
CA MET A 48 11.27 -5.61 3.23
C MET A 48 11.30 -4.48 2.21
N LEU A 49 11.93 -4.75 1.08
CA LEU A 49 11.99 -3.82 -0.05
C LEU A 49 10.79 -4.09 -0.96
N ALA A 50 9.91 -3.10 -1.10
CA ALA A 50 8.73 -3.17 -1.96
C ALA A 50 8.95 -2.41 -3.27
N SER A 51 8.31 -2.88 -4.32
CA SER A 51 8.25 -2.18 -5.61
C SER A 51 7.01 -1.27 -5.63
N PHE A 52 7.18 -0.02 -6.04
CA PHE A 52 6.13 0.97 -6.20
C PHE A 52 6.02 1.35 -7.68
N SER A 53 4.82 1.33 -8.23
CA SER A 53 4.55 1.73 -9.62
C SER A 53 3.24 2.51 -9.75
N ILE A 54 3.06 3.21 -10.87
CA ILE A 54 1.80 3.84 -11.26
C ILE A 54 1.21 3.02 -12.41
N ARG A 55 -0.06 2.66 -12.30
CA ARG A 55 -0.75 1.94 -13.38
C ARG A 55 -0.71 2.73 -14.68
N GLY A 56 -0.20 2.10 -15.73
CA GLY A 56 -0.01 2.74 -17.04
C GLY A 56 1.38 3.33 -17.27
N SER A 57 2.24 3.36 -16.25
CA SER A 57 3.65 3.75 -16.35
C SER A 57 4.57 2.52 -16.38
N ASP A 58 5.71 2.63 -17.07
CA ASP A 58 6.77 1.61 -17.07
C ASP A 58 7.78 1.81 -15.92
N GLU A 59 7.63 2.89 -15.13
CA GLU A 59 8.53 3.21 -14.03
C GLU A 59 8.21 2.39 -12.77
N VAL A 60 9.26 1.82 -12.18
CA VAL A 60 9.19 1.09 -10.90
C VAL A 60 10.25 1.61 -9.96
N PHE A 61 9.82 2.04 -8.77
CA PHE A 61 10.68 2.56 -7.71
C PHE A 61 10.73 1.56 -6.57
N ARG A 62 11.88 1.40 -5.91
CA ARG A 62 12.01 0.52 -4.75
C ARG A 62 12.13 1.34 -3.48
N ALA A 63 11.33 1.00 -2.47
CA ALA A 63 11.36 1.65 -1.18
C ALA A 63 11.14 0.64 -0.04
N LYS A 64 11.74 0.91 1.13
CA LYS A 64 11.55 0.05 2.30
C LYS A 64 10.13 0.18 2.81
N LEU A 65 9.54 -0.94 3.17
CA LEU A 65 8.21 -1.06 3.74
C LEU A 65 8.29 -1.89 5.03
N THR A 66 7.60 -1.43 6.06
CA THR A 66 7.63 -1.99 7.40
C THR A 66 6.22 -2.18 7.92
N TRP A 67 5.81 -3.43 8.13
CA TRP A 67 4.60 -3.79 8.85
C TRP A 67 4.94 -4.03 10.32
N TYR A 68 4.25 -3.37 11.24
CA TYR A 68 4.53 -3.48 12.67
C TYR A 68 3.28 -3.17 13.52
N ASP A 69 3.29 -3.60 14.78
CA ASP A 69 2.32 -3.16 15.78
C ASP A 69 2.86 -1.90 16.48
N ALA A 70 2.24 -0.74 16.22
CA ALA A 70 2.61 0.53 16.85
C ALA A 70 2.34 0.57 18.36
N ARG A 71 1.65 -0.45 18.88
CA ARG A 71 1.37 -0.64 20.31
C ARG A 71 1.92 -1.97 20.84
N GLU A 72 3.01 -2.47 20.27
CA GLU A 72 3.63 -3.74 20.71
C GLU A 72 3.90 -3.81 22.23
N LEU A 73 4.20 -2.68 22.88
CA LEU A 73 4.42 -2.59 24.33
C LEU A 73 3.14 -2.39 25.15
N HIS A 74 1.98 -2.21 24.53
CA HIS A 74 0.71 -2.00 25.23
C HIS A 74 0.09 -3.36 25.61
N PRO A 75 -0.30 -3.57 26.87
CA PRO A 75 -0.66 -4.89 27.39
C PRO A 75 -1.89 -5.56 26.77
N THR A 76 -2.74 -4.80 26.07
CA THR A 76 -4.07 -5.26 25.61
C THR A 76 -4.52 -4.69 24.27
N ARG A 77 -3.81 -3.70 23.70
CA ARG A 77 -4.22 -3.01 22.48
C ARG A 77 -3.15 -3.19 21.43
N SER A 78 -3.56 -3.69 20.26
CA SER A 78 -2.73 -3.69 19.07
C SER A 78 -3.20 -2.62 18.10
N GLU A 79 -2.25 -1.98 17.44
CA GLU A 79 -2.50 -1.01 16.38
C GLU A 79 -1.48 -1.24 15.27
N TYR A 80 -1.85 -2.10 14.32
CA TYR A 80 -0.96 -2.40 13.22
C TYR A 80 -0.87 -1.24 12.25
N ARG A 81 0.32 -0.99 11.71
CA ARG A 81 0.57 0.04 10.71
C ARG A 81 1.53 -0.45 9.65
N LEU A 82 1.33 0.04 8.43
CA LEU A 82 2.20 -0.24 7.30
C LEU A 82 2.96 1.03 6.93
N TYR A 83 4.19 1.13 7.39
CA TYR A 83 5.10 2.21 7.06
C TYR A 83 5.78 1.98 5.71
N PHE A 84 6.00 3.04 4.93
CA PHE A 84 6.76 3.03 3.69
C PHE A 84 7.66 4.26 3.60
N GLN A 85 8.89 4.09 3.13
CA GLN A 85 9.78 5.23 2.87
C GLN A 85 9.25 6.11 1.74
N THR A 86 9.57 7.41 1.81
CA THR A 86 9.31 8.38 0.73
C THR A 86 9.74 7.82 -0.61
N ASN A 87 8.85 7.87 -1.58
CA ASN A 87 9.10 7.41 -2.94
C ASN A 87 8.32 8.24 -3.96
N GLN A 88 8.76 8.16 -5.22
CA GLN A 88 8.28 8.96 -6.34
C GLN A 88 6.84 8.64 -6.74
N VAL A 89 6.34 7.45 -6.39
CA VAL A 89 4.95 7.05 -6.67
C VAL A 89 4.03 7.69 -5.65
N MET A 90 4.33 7.52 -4.37
CA MET A 90 3.53 8.11 -3.29
C MET A 90 3.62 9.64 -3.26
N SER A 91 4.68 10.23 -3.81
CA SER A 91 4.73 11.68 -4.01
C SER A 91 3.79 12.18 -5.11
N GLN A 92 3.28 11.32 -5.99
CA GLN A 92 2.31 11.66 -7.02
C GLN A 92 0.87 11.33 -6.62
N ALA A 93 0.69 10.53 -5.55
CA ALA A 93 -0.61 10.12 -5.07
C ALA A 93 -1.48 11.30 -4.63
N GLN A 94 -2.77 11.24 -4.96
CA GLN A 94 -3.78 12.20 -4.57
C GLN A 94 -4.91 11.54 -3.78
N ALA A 95 -5.63 12.34 -3.02
CA ALA A 95 -6.82 11.89 -2.33
C ALA A 95 -7.84 11.40 -3.36
N GLY A 96 -8.36 10.20 -3.17
CA GLY A 96 -9.23 9.54 -4.15
C GLY A 96 -8.51 8.56 -5.07
N ASP A 97 -7.18 8.56 -5.18
CA ASP A 97 -6.50 7.48 -5.91
C ASP A 97 -6.61 6.15 -5.15
N ASN A 98 -6.48 5.03 -5.85
CA ASN A 98 -6.38 3.72 -5.19
C ASN A 98 -4.93 3.29 -5.09
N ILE A 99 -4.60 2.57 -4.02
CA ILE A 99 -3.37 1.79 -3.90
C ILE A 99 -3.72 0.31 -3.79
N ILE A 100 -3.10 -0.53 -4.62
CA ILE A 100 -3.11 -1.98 -4.46
C ILE A 100 -1.79 -2.39 -3.82
N ILE A 101 -1.84 -3.16 -2.74
CA ILE A 101 -0.67 -3.72 -2.06
C ILE A 101 -0.83 -5.23 -1.99
N GLY A 102 0.19 -5.97 -2.41
CA GLY A 102 0.13 -7.41 -2.42
C GLY A 102 1.46 -8.09 -2.67
N PHE A 103 1.45 -9.41 -2.50
CA PHE A 103 2.58 -10.27 -2.82
C PHE A 103 2.42 -10.86 -4.22
N ASP A 104 3.52 -11.06 -4.94
CA ASP A 104 3.55 -11.93 -6.12
C ASP A 104 3.74 -13.40 -5.73
N SER A 105 3.79 -14.30 -6.72
CA SER A 105 4.03 -15.73 -6.50
C SER A 105 5.44 -16.07 -6.00
N LYS A 106 6.37 -15.10 -6.03
CA LYS A 106 7.75 -15.23 -5.54
C LYS A 106 7.93 -14.61 -4.15
N GLY A 107 6.88 -14.06 -3.56
CA GLY A 107 6.91 -13.41 -2.24
C GLY A 107 7.43 -11.98 -2.24
N ASN A 108 7.57 -11.32 -3.41
CA ASN A 108 7.91 -9.89 -3.45
C ASN A 108 6.65 -9.04 -3.24
N ILE A 109 6.76 -7.93 -2.51
CA ILE A 109 5.68 -6.96 -2.38
C ILE A 109 5.69 -5.98 -3.55
N HIS A 110 4.49 -5.74 -4.08
CA HIS A 110 4.22 -4.68 -5.04
C HIS A 110 3.13 -3.75 -4.50
N CYS A 111 3.34 -2.46 -4.71
CA CYS A 111 2.42 -1.37 -4.42
C CYS A 111 2.12 -0.63 -5.72
N GLU A 112 0.90 -0.73 -6.25
CA GLU A 112 0.50 -0.10 -7.51
C GLU A 112 -0.51 1.02 -7.24
N LEU A 113 -0.16 2.25 -7.61
CA LEU A 113 -1.04 3.42 -7.55
C LEU A 113 -1.92 3.46 -8.80
N ILE A 114 -3.22 3.68 -8.60
CA ILE A 114 -4.21 3.78 -9.68
C ILE A 114 -4.92 5.11 -9.51
N SER A 115 -4.68 6.01 -10.47
CA SER A 115 -5.32 7.32 -10.47
C SER A 115 -6.84 7.22 -10.62
N GLN A 116 -7.59 8.07 -9.93
CA GLN A 116 -9.05 8.10 -10.00
C GLN A 116 -9.63 8.39 -11.39
N GLY A 117 -8.82 8.97 -12.29
CA GLY A 117 -9.17 9.20 -13.70
C GLY A 117 -8.92 8.01 -14.63
N SER A 118 -8.35 6.91 -14.13
CA SER A 118 -8.01 5.74 -14.95
C SER A 118 -9.25 4.95 -15.38
N ALA A 119 -9.23 4.40 -16.59
CA ALA A 119 -10.28 3.53 -17.09
C ALA A 119 -10.48 2.31 -16.18
N GLY A 120 -11.74 1.98 -15.85
CA GLY A 120 -12.08 0.86 -14.96
C GLY A 120 -11.81 1.13 -13.47
N TYR A 121 -11.51 2.37 -13.08
CA TYR A 121 -11.36 2.75 -11.68
C TYR A 121 -12.66 2.56 -10.89
N GLN A 122 -12.55 2.01 -9.68
CA GLN A 122 -13.65 1.86 -8.73
C GLN A 122 -13.17 2.24 -7.33
N LYS A 123 -13.95 3.01 -6.57
CA LYS A 123 -13.60 3.38 -5.20
C LYS A 123 -13.64 2.17 -4.26
N ALA A 124 -12.66 2.08 -3.38
CA ALA A 124 -12.53 1.14 -2.28
C ALA A 124 -12.34 1.95 -0.98
N PRO A 125 -13.40 2.49 -0.37
CA PRO A 125 -13.28 3.41 0.78
C PRO A 125 -12.63 2.75 2.01
N GLU A 126 -12.70 1.43 2.11
CA GLU A 126 -11.97 0.61 3.06
C GLU A 126 -11.03 -0.34 2.33
N TRP A 127 -10.09 -0.97 3.04
CA TRP A 127 -9.28 -2.01 2.42
C TRP A 127 -10.16 -3.20 2.02
N ILE A 128 -10.09 -3.61 0.76
CA ILE A 128 -10.78 -4.77 0.22
C ILE A 128 -9.72 -5.83 -0.09
N LEU A 129 -9.90 -7.04 0.43
CA LEU A 129 -9.05 -8.17 0.06
C LEU A 129 -9.45 -8.66 -1.33
N LEU A 130 -8.47 -8.76 -2.23
CA LEU A 130 -8.65 -9.32 -3.56
C LEU A 130 -8.16 -10.77 -3.51
N LYS A 131 -9.06 -11.70 -3.87
CA LYS A 131 -8.78 -13.14 -3.98
C LYS A 131 -8.46 -13.52 -5.41
#